data_AF-A0A954VFP3-F1
#
_entry.id   AF-A0A954VFP3-F1
#
_cell.length_a   1.000
_cell.length_b   1.000
_cell.length_c   1.000
_cell.angle_alpha   90.00
_cell.angle_beta   90.00
_cell.angle_gamma   90.00
#
_symmetry.space_group_name_H-M   'P 1'
#
loop_
_entity.id
_entity.type
_entity.pdbx_description
1 polymer ?
#
loop_
_entity_poly.entity_id
_entity_poly.type
_entity_poly.pdbx_seq_one_letter_code
_entity_poly.pdbx_strand_id
1 'polypeptide(L)'
;MRTCHKSTLLLPIIGLLVAATSTIQAQELTVWHIKAVHPEGRLLDVKALDRNGKIYDIKALEENGNRQFMDIKSLMGDTRIPVKILVSDDKYAPVKAIADDGTILDIKALAPDGQRLDVKGVKRSGSIFHIKAVAPDGQFYGIKAISPQGQLCDVKGIKVSSELKETEIAGVPVAAHVKALPPAPARGE
;
A
#
# COMPACT_ATOMS: atom_id res chain seq x y z
N MET A 1 -2.78 -89.89 20.17
CA MET A 1 -2.10 -89.77 18.87
C MET A 1 -1.47 -88.38 18.73
N ARG A 2 -0.15 -88.36 18.62
CA ARG A 2 0.73 -87.44 17.87
C ARG A 2 0.21 -86.02 17.50
N THR A 3 1.02 -85.04 17.96
CA THR A 3 1.60 -83.89 17.22
C THR A 3 0.67 -82.73 16.82
N CYS A 4 1.08 -81.48 17.11
CA CYS A 4 1.82 -80.66 16.14
C CYS A 4 1.98 -79.20 16.63
N HIS A 5 3.22 -78.73 16.67
CA HIS A 5 3.62 -77.31 16.81
C HIS A 5 3.04 -76.44 15.71
N LYS A 6 2.69 -75.17 16.02
CA LYS A 6 3.10 -74.01 15.20
C LYS A 6 3.39 -72.80 16.09
N SER A 7 4.68 -72.54 16.27
CA SER A 7 5.25 -71.27 16.75
C SER A 7 5.00 -70.19 15.71
N THR A 8 4.43 -69.05 16.11
CA THR A 8 4.24 -67.88 15.24
C THR A 8 5.12 -66.76 15.78
N LEU A 9 6.20 -66.48 15.06
CA LEU A 9 7.09 -65.34 15.29
C LEU A 9 6.38 -64.05 14.86
N LEU A 10 6.15 -63.13 15.80
CA LEU A 10 5.81 -61.74 15.51
C LEU A 10 7.09 -60.97 15.15
N LEU A 11 7.13 -60.36 13.97
CA LEU A 11 8.10 -59.33 13.60
C LEU A 11 7.55 -57.94 13.97
N PRO A 12 8.32 -57.04 14.58
CA PRO A 12 7.87 -55.68 14.84
C PRO A 12 8.00 -54.84 13.55
N ILE A 13 6.88 -54.27 13.13
CA ILE A 13 6.83 -53.26 12.05
C ILE A 13 7.40 -51.96 12.63
N ILE A 14 8.63 -51.61 12.22
CA ILE A 14 9.23 -50.31 12.49
C ILE A 14 8.52 -49.30 11.58
N GLY A 15 7.65 -48.48 12.15
CA GLY A 15 7.02 -47.35 11.46
C GLY A 15 8.03 -46.23 11.25
N LEU A 16 8.37 -45.94 9.99
CA LEU A 16 9.18 -44.78 9.59
C LEU A 16 8.30 -43.52 9.61
N LEU A 17 8.47 -42.69 10.63
CA LEU A 17 7.80 -41.38 10.74
C LEU A 17 8.50 -40.38 9.81
N VAL A 18 7.91 -40.12 8.64
CA VAL A 18 8.36 -39.05 7.74
C VAL A 18 7.85 -37.72 8.29
N ALA A 19 8.73 -36.94 8.90
CA ALA A 19 8.42 -35.56 9.30
C ALA A 19 8.24 -34.70 8.04
N ALA A 20 7.01 -34.28 7.76
CA ALA A 20 6.71 -33.32 6.71
C ALA A 20 7.30 -31.96 7.11
N THR A 21 8.43 -31.59 6.52
CA THR A 21 8.99 -30.26 6.64
C THR A 21 8.17 -29.31 5.77
N SER A 22 7.32 -28.50 6.40
CA SER A 22 6.62 -27.44 5.70
C SER A 22 7.61 -26.32 5.41
N THR A 23 8.08 -26.23 4.17
CA THR A 23 8.86 -25.09 3.69
C THR A 23 7.96 -23.85 3.68
N ILE A 24 8.24 -22.90 4.58
CA ILE A 24 7.59 -21.58 4.56
C ILE A 24 8.14 -20.84 3.32
N GLN A 25 7.33 -20.69 2.27
CA GLN A 25 7.67 -19.84 1.14
C GLN A 25 7.69 -18.38 1.62
N ALA A 26 8.81 -17.69 1.38
CA ALA A 26 8.91 -16.25 1.59
C ALA A 26 7.90 -15.55 0.65
N GLN A 27 7.06 -14.68 1.20
CA GLN A 27 6.08 -13.94 0.40
C GLN A 27 6.82 -13.03 -0.58
N GLU A 28 6.49 -13.15 -1.87
CA GLU A 28 7.04 -12.28 -2.91
C GLU A 28 6.45 -10.88 -2.77
N LEU A 29 7.30 -9.92 -2.43
CA LEU A 29 6.96 -8.51 -2.31
C LEU A 29 7.64 -7.73 -3.42
N THR A 30 6.86 -7.16 -4.33
CA THR A 30 7.36 -6.22 -5.34
C THR A 30 7.02 -4.79 -4.92
N VAL A 31 8.01 -3.91 -5.00
CA VAL A 31 7.91 -2.51 -4.56
C VAL A 31 7.77 -1.58 -5.77
N TRP A 32 6.70 -0.81 -5.79
CA TRP A 32 6.39 0.15 -6.86
C TRP A 32 6.68 1.58 -6.40
N HIS A 33 7.24 2.40 -7.29
CA HIS A 33 7.50 3.80 -7.01
C HIS A 33 6.22 4.63 -7.07
N ILE A 34 6.02 5.55 -6.12
CA ILE A 34 4.94 6.53 -6.21
C ILE A 34 5.48 7.83 -6.79
N LYS A 35 4.84 8.31 -7.87
CA LYS A 35 5.22 9.51 -8.59
C LYS A 35 4.01 10.41 -8.81
N ALA A 36 4.22 11.73 -8.74
CA ALA A 36 3.29 12.68 -9.34
C ALA A 36 3.68 12.90 -10.80
N VAL A 37 2.70 12.92 -11.69
CA VAL A 37 2.90 13.08 -13.13
C VAL A 37 2.50 14.50 -13.52
N HIS A 38 3.50 15.32 -13.85
CA HIS A 38 3.32 16.66 -14.41
C HIS A 38 2.56 16.56 -15.73
N PRO A 39 1.75 17.57 -16.13
CA PRO A 39 1.06 17.59 -17.42
C PRO A 39 1.97 17.38 -18.63
N GLU A 40 3.23 17.83 -18.53
CA GLU A 40 4.28 17.65 -19.56
C GLU A 40 4.97 16.28 -19.51
N GLY A 41 4.50 15.34 -18.68
CA GLY A 41 5.06 13.98 -18.58
C GLY A 41 6.25 13.83 -17.61
N ARG A 42 6.71 14.91 -16.98
CA ARG A 42 7.76 14.84 -15.94
C ARG A 42 7.25 14.09 -14.71
N LEU A 43 8.12 13.27 -14.10
CA LEU A 43 7.81 12.51 -12.88
C LEU A 43 8.45 13.16 -11.66
N LEU A 44 7.63 13.48 -10.66
CA LEU A 44 8.08 14.04 -9.39
C LEU A 44 8.02 12.93 -8.33
N ASP A 45 9.06 12.85 -7.50
CA ASP A 45 9.08 11.92 -6.37
C ASP A 45 8.03 12.27 -5.34
N VAL A 46 7.24 11.28 -4.90
CA VAL A 46 6.30 11.46 -3.79
C VAL A 46 6.91 10.85 -2.53
N LYS A 47 7.06 11.66 -1.50
CA LYS A 47 7.73 11.30 -0.25
C LYS A 47 6.89 11.66 0.97
N ALA A 48 7.15 10.99 2.08
CA ALA A 48 6.65 11.39 3.39
C ALA A 48 7.71 12.24 4.12
N LEU A 49 7.28 13.26 4.83
CA LEU A 49 8.14 14.19 5.56
C LEU A 49 7.69 14.30 7.00
N ASP A 50 8.62 14.16 7.94
CA ASP A 50 8.35 14.47 9.35
C ASP A 50 8.49 15.97 9.65
N ARG A 51 8.21 16.33 10.91
CA ARG A 51 8.29 17.73 11.39
C ARG A 51 9.71 18.30 11.34
N ASN A 52 10.74 17.46 11.36
CA ASN A 52 12.15 17.85 11.26
C ASN A 52 12.62 17.94 9.80
N GLY A 53 11.74 17.62 8.84
CA GLY A 53 12.03 17.61 7.42
C GLY A 53 12.75 16.35 6.93
N LYS A 54 12.85 15.30 7.75
CA LYS A 54 13.39 14.01 7.33
C LYS A 54 12.45 13.38 6.30
N ILE A 55 13.05 12.87 5.23
CA ILE A 55 12.33 12.35 4.06
C ILE A 55 12.30 10.84 4.11
N TYR A 56 11.14 10.27 3.84
CA TYR A 56 10.91 8.84 3.77
C TYR A 56 10.26 8.45 2.44
N ASP A 57 10.64 7.27 1.96
CA ASP A 57 10.07 6.72 0.73
C ASP A 57 8.60 6.38 0.91
N ILE A 58 7.82 6.58 -0.15
CA ILE A 58 6.45 6.08 -0.26
C ILE A 58 6.40 5.09 -1.41
N LYS A 59 5.86 3.91 -1.16
CA LYS A 59 5.77 2.82 -2.12
C LYS A 59 4.38 2.21 -2.14
N ALA A 60 4.03 1.68 -3.31
CA ALA A 60 2.98 0.68 -3.44
C ALA A 60 3.59 -0.72 -3.23
N LEU A 61 2.90 -1.57 -2.48
CA LEU A 61 3.32 -2.93 -2.19
C LEU A 61 2.44 -3.91 -2.97
N GLU A 62 3.06 -4.59 -3.94
CA GLU A 62 2.48 -5.74 -4.64
C GLU A 62 2.86 -7.00 -3.86
N GLU A 63 1.87 -7.62 -3.22
CA GLU A 63 2.05 -8.82 -2.42
C GLU A 63 1.49 -10.02 -3.18
N ASN A 64 2.31 -11.07 -3.35
CA ASN A 64 1.89 -12.32 -4.00
C ASN A 64 1.30 -12.10 -5.41
N GLY A 65 1.86 -11.15 -6.17
CA GLY A 65 1.40 -10.78 -7.52
C GLY A 65 0.05 -10.03 -7.58
N ASN A 66 -0.54 -9.68 -6.43
CA ASN A 66 -1.82 -8.98 -6.40
C ASN A 66 -1.66 -7.49 -6.72
N ARG A 67 -2.12 -7.11 -7.92
CA ARG A 67 -2.11 -5.73 -8.41
C ARG A 67 -3.47 -5.04 -8.33
N GLN A 68 -4.51 -5.73 -7.87
CA GLN A 68 -5.86 -5.19 -7.85
C GLN A 68 -6.02 -4.13 -6.75
N PHE A 69 -5.39 -4.34 -5.59
CA PHE A 69 -5.47 -3.46 -4.42
C PHE A 69 -4.14 -3.38 -3.67
N MET A 70 -3.19 -2.61 -4.19
CA MET A 70 -1.88 -2.45 -3.54
C MET A 70 -1.93 -1.40 -2.42
N ASP A 71 -1.36 -1.74 -1.27
CA ASP A 71 -1.22 -0.82 -0.15
C ASP A 71 -0.17 0.25 -0.41
N ILE A 72 -0.48 1.49 -0.05
CA ILE A 72 0.48 2.59 -0.06
C ILE A 72 1.04 2.77 1.35
N LYS A 73 2.36 2.62 1.48
CA LYS A 73 3.09 2.71 2.74
C LYS A 73 4.23 3.70 2.65
N SER A 74 4.52 4.38 3.76
CA SER A 74 5.81 5.03 3.93
C SER A 74 6.80 4.08 4.62
N LEU A 75 8.04 4.05 4.13
CA LEU A 75 9.10 3.18 4.62
C LEU A 75 9.99 3.98 5.59
N MET A 76 9.88 3.70 6.88
CA MET A 76 10.62 4.34 7.96
C MET A 76 11.58 3.32 8.59
N GLY A 77 12.73 3.11 7.94
CA GLY A 77 13.64 2.01 8.30
C GLY A 77 12.95 0.67 8.05
N ASP A 78 12.85 -0.16 9.09
CA ASP A 78 12.18 -1.47 8.99
C ASP A 78 10.66 -1.39 9.15
N THR A 79 10.13 -0.21 9.53
CA THR A 79 8.70 0.00 9.75
C THR A 79 8.01 0.49 8.47
N ARG A 80 6.78 0.01 8.23
CA ARG A 80 5.93 0.40 7.10
C ARG A 80 4.62 1.01 7.58
N ILE A 81 4.56 2.33 7.62
CA ILE A 81 3.39 3.02 8.14
C ILE A 81 2.36 3.30 7.03
N PRO A 82 1.05 3.20 7.32
CA PRO A 82 0.00 3.43 6.34
C PRO A 82 -0.08 4.87 5.86
N VAL A 83 -0.34 5.06 4.57
CA VAL A 83 -0.81 6.34 4.01
C VAL A 83 -2.34 6.34 3.93
N LYS A 84 -2.98 7.40 4.43
CA LYS A 84 -4.44 7.53 4.58
C LYS A 84 -4.92 8.91 4.19
N ILE A 85 -6.21 9.01 3.90
CA ILE A 85 -6.92 10.29 3.84
C ILE A 85 -7.50 10.55 5.24
N LEU A 86 -7.24 11.72 5.81
CA LEU A 86 -7.76 12.08 7.14
C LEU A 86 -9.13 12.73 7.03
N VAL A 87 -9.94 12.61 8.09
CA VAL A 87 -11.15 13.43 8.24
C VAL A 87 -10.75 14.89 8.40
N SER A 88 -11.42 15.79 7.66
CA SER A 88 -11.10 17.22 7.63
C SER A 88 -12.23 18.01 6.97
N ASP A 89 -12.39 19.27 7.38
CA ASP A 89 -13.27 20.26 6.75
C ASP A 89 -12.53 21.15 5.73
N ASP A 90 -11.26 20.87 5.46
CA ASP A 90 -10.46 21.62 4.48
C ASP A 90 -11.02 21.46 3.06
N LYS A 91 -10.77 22.46 2.22
CA LYS A 91 -11.11 22.43 0.78
C LYS A 91 -10.61 21.14 0.09
N TYR A 92 -9.42 20.67 0.46
CA TYR A 92 -8.86 19.42 -0.05
C TYR A 92 -8.44 18.52 1.10
N ALA A 93 -8.90 17.27 1.07
CA ALA A 93 -8.69 16.31 2.14
C ALA A 93 -7.19 16.00 2.33
N PRO A 94 -6.66 16.02 3.57
CA PRO A 94 -5.26 15.71 3.82
C PRO A 94 -4.94 14.25 3.51
N VAL A 95 -3.88 14.01 2.72
CA VAL A 95 -3.26 12.70 2.56
C VAL A 95 -2.00 12.67 3.41
N LYS A 96 -1.93 11.75 4.36
CA LYS A 96 -0.85 11.68 5.38
C LYS A 96 -0.43 10.25 5.64
N ALA A 97 0.82 10.07 6.09
CA ALA A 97 1.22 8.81 6.72
C ALA A 97 1.03 8.90 8.24
N ILE A 98 0.61 7.81 8.87
CA ILE A 98 0.29 7.76 10.31
C ILE A 98 1.13 6.65 10.94
N ALA A 99 2.04 6.99 11.83
CA ALA A 99 2.80 6.03 12.62
C ALA A 99 1.98 5.46 13.79
N ASP A 100 2.46 4.36 14.37
CA ASP A 100 1.73 3.62 15.41
C ASP A 100 1.58 4.41 16.73
N ASP A 101 2.41 5.44 16.94
CA ASP A 101 2.34 6.38 18.06
C ASP A 101 1.43 7.60 17.78
N GLY A 102 0.79 7.64 16.60
CA GLY A 102 -0.04 8.77 16.15
C GLY A 102 0.74 9.88 15.47
N THR A 103 2.06 9.76 15.29
CA THR A 103 2.84 10.74 14.54
C THR A 103 2.37 10.80 13.09
N ILE A 104 2.06 12.03 12.64
CA ILE A 104 1.56 12.30 11.29
C ILE A 104 2.69 12.87 10.44
N LEU A 105 2.92 12.27 9.26
CA LEU A 105 3.87 12.75 8.27
C LEU A 105 3.13 13.35 7.07
N ASP A 106 3.69 14.45 6.58
CA ASP A 106 3.22 15.13 5.39
C ASP A 106 3.59 14.36 4.13
N ILE A 107 2.65 14.22 3.19
CA ILE A 107 2.94 13.67 1.86
C ILE A 107 3.13 14.81 0.87
N LYS A 108 4.31 14.85 0.25
CA LYS A 108 4.69 15.89 -0.71
C LYS A 108 5.22 15.29 -2.00
N ALA A 109 4.92 15.92 -3.13
CA ALA A 109 5.63 15.69 -4.38
C ALA A 109 6.79 16.69 -4.48
N LEU A 110 7.99 16.20 -4.79
CA LEU A 110 9.21 16.99 -4.83
C LEU A 110 9.51 17.39 -6.28
N ALA A 111 9.45 18.69 -6.54
CA ALA A 111 9.82 19.25 -7.83
C ALA A 111 11.35 19.41 -7.94
N PRO A 112 11.92 19.38 -9.15
CA PRO A 112 13.37 19.49 -9.36
C PRO A 112 14.01 20.78 -8.83
N ASP A 113 13.23 21.86 -8.73
CA ASP A 113 13.64 23.15 -8.20
C ASP A 113 13.57 23.24 -6.66
N GLY A 114 13.26 22.13 -5.98
CA GLY A 114 13.14 22.04 -4.54
C GLY A 114 11.75 22.37 -3.99
N GLN A 115 10.80 22.79 -4.84
CA GLN A 115 9.42 23.01 -4.39
C GLN A 115 8.78 21.70 -3.91
N ARG A 116 7.95 21.82 -2.86
CA ARG A 116 7.24 20.69 -2.23
C ARG A 116 5.75 20.89 -2.40
N LEU A 117 5.16 20.13 -3.33
CA LEU A 117 3.75 20.23 -3.64
C LEU A 117 2.94 19.35 -2.68
N ASP A 118 1.85 19.90 -2.14
CA ASP A 118 0.95 19.15 -1.28
C ASP A 118 0.26 18.02 -2.03
N VAL A 119 0.24 16.81 -1.46
CA VAL A 119 -0.58 15.71 -1.98
C VAL A 119 -1.88 15.65 -1.18
N LYS A 120 -3.02 15.76 -1.90
CA LYS A 120 -4.35 15.91 -1.30
C LYS A 120 -5.40 15.09 -2.04
N GLY A 121 -6.50 14.76 -1.35
CA GLY A 121 -7.74 14.30 -1.97
C GLY A 121 -8.54 15.51 -2.47
N VAL A 122 -8.60 15.70 -3.79
CA VAL A 122 -9.12 16.95 -4.39
C VAL A 122 -10.55 16.86 -4.92
N LYS A 123 -11.05 15.64 -5.12
CA LYS A 123 -12.42 15.37 -5.60
C LYS A 123 -12.86 14.00 -5.11
N ARG A 124 -14.16 13.86 -4.81
CA ARG A 124 -14.79 12.57 -4.52
C ARG A 124 -15.79 12.21 -5.63
N SER A 125 -15.77 10.94 -6.03
CA SER A 125 -16.69 10.33 -6.99
C SER A 125 -17.18 9.01 -6.39
N GLY A 126 -18.34 9.04 -5.72
CA GLY A 126 -18.84 7.90 -4.95
C GLY A 126 -17.86 7.50 -3.82
N SER A 127 -17.40 6.25 -3.84
CA SER A 127 -16.42 5.68 -2.89
C SER A 127 -14.96 6.04 -3.19
N ILE A 128 -14.69 6.78 -4.27
CA ILE A 128 -13.32 7.05 -4.74
C ILE A 128 -12.96 8.52 -4.49
N PHE A 129 -11.81 8.75 -3.86
CA PHE A 129 -11.15 10.04 -3.80
C PHE A 129 -10.05 10.12 -4.87
N HIS A 130 -10.09 11.18 -5.67
CA HIS A 130 -9.01 11.52 -6.59
C HIS A 130 -7.88 12.18 -5.81
N ILE A 131 -6.72 11.52 -5.76
CA ILE A 131 -5.52 12.05 -5.12
C ILE A 131 -4.64 12.73 -6.16
N LYS A 132 -4.20 13.95 -5.84
CA LYS A 132 -3.39 14.80 -6.71
C LYS A 132 -2.31 15.50 -5.92
N ALA A 133 -1.17 15.77 -6.55
CA ALA A 133 -0.30 16.84 -6.07
C ALA A 133 -0.87 18.19 -6.54
N VAL A 134 -0.81 19.20 -5.68
CA VAL A 134 -1.38 20.53 -5.92
C VAL A 134 -0.23 21.52 -6.09
N ALA A 135 -0.08 22.05 -7.30
CA ALA A 135 0.90 23.07 -7.61
C ALA A 135 0.48 24.45 -7.07
N PRO A 136 1.41 25.41 -6.88
CA PRO A 136 1.09 26.73 -6.34
C PRO A 136 0.11 27.54 -7.21
N ASP A 137 0.11 27.29 -8.52
CA ASP A 137 -0.80 27.88 -9.50
C ASP A 137 -2.20 27.19 -9.52
N GLY A 138 -2.40 26.19 -8.67
CA GLY A 138 -3.65 25.43 -8.57
C GLY A 138 -3.75 24.24 -9.53
N GLN A 139 -2.74 23.96 -10.35
CA GLN A 139 -2.75 22.79 -11.22
C GLN A 139 -2.65 21.48 -10.42
N PHE A 140 -3.24 20.41 -10.98
CA PHE A 140 -3.30 19.10 -10.33
C PHE A 140 -2.54 18.03 -11.10
N TYR A 141 -1.55 17.43 -10.44
CA TYR A 141 -0.74 16.36 -11.02
C TYR A 141 -1.26 15.00 -10.55
N GLY A 142 -1.47 14.08 -11.50
CA GLY A 142 -1.94 12.72 -11.18
C GLY A 142 -0.91 11.97 -10.35
N ILE A 143 -1.34 11.21 -9.34
CA ILE A 143 -0.44 10.32 -8.61
C ILE A 143 -0.55 8.90 -9.19
N LYS A 144 0.59 8.33 -9.56
CA LYS A 144 0.72 6.98 -10.12
C LYS A 144 1.63 6.13 -9.25
N ALA A 145 1.30 4.85 -9.13
CA ALA A 145 2.25 3.82 -8.78
C ALA A 145 2.86 3.27 -10.08
N ILE A 146 4.18 3.14 -10.12
CA ILE A 146 4.95 2.70 -11.28
C ILE A 146 5.77 1.47 -10.89
N SER A 147 5.54 0.35 -11.59
CA SER A 147 6.27 -0.89 -11.35
C SER A 147 7.73 -0.77 -11.83
N PRO A 148 8.63 -1.67 -11.39
CA PRO A 148 9.97 -1.74 -11.96
C PRO A 148 9.98 -1.94 -13.49
N GLN A 149 8.93 -2.55 -14.04
CA GLN A 149 8.75 -2.78 -15.48
C GLN A 149 7.95 -1.65 -16.17
N GLY A 150 7.66 -0.54 -15.49
CA GLY A 150 6.98 0.62 -16.06
C GLY A 150 5.46 0.52 -16.14
N GLN A 151 4.83 -0.50 -15.54
CA GLN A 151 3.37 -0.60 -15.48
C GLN A 151 2.80 0.45 -14.54
N LEU A 152 1.63 0.98 -14.87
CA LEU A 152 1.01 2.09 -14.16
C LEU A 152 -0.26 1.67 -13.44
N CYS A 153 -0.35 2.07 -12.18
CA CYS A 153 -1.59 2.04 -11.40
C CYS A 153 -1.93 3.46 -10.92
N ASP A 154 -3.23 3.73 -10.81
CA ASP A 154 -3.78 4.96 -10.28
C ASP A 154 -3.75 4.91 -8.74
N VAL A 155 -3.25 5.97 -8.09
CA VAL A 155 -3.33 6.11 -6.63
C VAL A 155 -4.59 6.88 -6.27
N LYS A 156 -5.46 6.26 -5.47
CA LYS A 156 -6.77 6.80 -5.07
C LYS A 156 -7.02 6.59 -3.59
N GLY A 157 -7.92 7.39 -3.04
CA GLY A 157 -8.55 7.06 -1.76
C GLY A 157 -9.77 6.17 -1.99
N ILE A 158 -9.93 5.14 -1.18
CA ILE A 158 -11.02 4.16 -1.23
C ILE A 158 -11.74 4.23 0.09
N LYS A 159 -13.02 4.56 -0.01
CA LYS A 159 -13.95 4.66 1.10
C LYS A 159 -14.97 3.53 0.99
N VAL A 160 -15.01 2.66 2.00
CA VAL A 160 -15.93 1.51 2.03
C VAL A 160 -17.17 1.86 2.86
N SER A 161 -16.99 2.56 3.98
CA SER A 161 -18.09 2.97 4.85
C SER A 161 -18.87 4.17 4.30
N SER A 162 -20.17 4.24 4.62
CA SER A 162 -21.00 5.43 4.41
C SER A 162 -20.70 6.55 5.41
N GLU A 163 -20.15 6.21 6.58
CA GLU A 163 -19.87 7.15 7.66
C GLU A 163 -18.74 8.13 7.32
N LEU A 164 -18.70 9.30 7.96
CA LEU A 164 -17.61 10.26 7.76
C LEU A 164 -16.24 9.64 8.12
N LYS A 165 -16.17 8.98 9.28
CA LYS A 165 -14.98 8.25 9.76
C LYS A 165 -15.02 6.82 9.24
N GLU A 166 -14.02 6.45 8.46
CA GLU A 166 -13.79 5.07 7.99
C GLU A 166 -13.22 4.20 9.10
N THR A 167 -12.22 4.73 9.81
CA THR A 167 -11.52 4.05 10.90
C THR A 167 -10.73 5.08 11.71
N GLU A 168 -9.99 4.62 12.71
CA GLU A 168 -9.11 5.42 13.54
C GLU A 168 -7.79 4.67 13.72
N ILE A 169 -6.67 5.38 13.57
CA ILE A 169 -5.33 4.82 13.72
C ILE A 169 -4.59 5.67 14.75
N ALA A 170 -4.25 5.08 15.89
CA ALA A 170 -3.58 5.78 16.99
C ALA A 170 -4.27 7.12 17.36
N GLY A 171 -5.61 7.12 17.45
CA GLY A 171 -6.41 8.31 17.75
C GLY A 171 -6.65 9.25 16.57
N VAL A 172 -6.05 8.99 15.40
CA VAL A 172 -6.20 9.83 14.19
C VAL A 172 -7.40 9.36 13.37
N PRO A 173 -8.44 10.20 13.16
CA PRO A 173 -9.62 9.83 12.38
C PRO A 173 -9.30 9.77 10.88
N VAL A 174 -9.55 8.61 10.28
CA VAL A 174 -9.29 8.33 8.87
C VAL A 174 -10.60 8.37 8.09
N ALA A 175 -10.62 9.11 6.98
CA ALA A 175 -11.77 9.23 6.09
C ALA A 175 -11.80 8.15 4.99
N ALA A 176 -10.62 7.70 4.53
CA ALA A 176 -10.48 6.68 3.49
C ALA A 176 -9.07 6.03 3.48
N HIS A 177 -9.00 4.82 2.92
CA HIS A 177 -7.75 4.10 2.68
C HIS A 177 -7.07 4.61 1.41
N VAL A 178 -5.74 4.76 1.36
CA VAL A 178 -5.04 5.07 0.10
C VAL A 178 -4.52 3.78 -0.52
N LYS A 179 -4.88 3.54 -1.79
CA LYS A 179 -4.55 2.32 -2.53
C LYS A 179 -4.06 2.67 -3.94
N ALA A 180 -3.17 1.84 -4.47
CA ALA A 180 -2.90 1.80 -5.91
C ALA A 180 -3.75 0.72 -6.57
N LEU A 181 -4.47 1.10 -7.61
CA LEU A 181 -5.40 0.26 -8.36
C LEU A 181 -5.09 0.33 -9.86
N PRO A 182 -5.39 -0.72 -10.64
CA PRO A 182 -5.30 -0.63 -12.09
C PRO A 182 -6.12 0.56 -12.61
N PRO A 183 -5.67 1.24 -13.68
CA PRO A 183 -6.47 2.30 -14.28
C PRO A 183 -7.81 1.71 -14.74
N ALA A 184 -8.87 2.51 -14.65
CA ALA A 184 -10.14 2.13 -15.25
C ALA A 184 -9.91 1.82 -16.74
N PRO A 185 -10.51 0.75 -17.29
CA PRO A 185 -10.42 0.49 -18.72
C PRO A 185 -10.91 1.74 -19.45
N ALA A 186 -10.17 2.16 -20.48
CA ALA A 186 -10.64 3.22 -21.36
C ALA A 186 -12.01 2.78 -21.88
N ARG A 187 -13.06 3.57 -21.66
CA ARG A 187 -14.28 3.38 -22.45
C ARG A 187 -13.87 3.70 -23.88
N GLY A 188 -13.93 2.71 -24.76
CA GLY A 188 -13.89 2.96 -26.19
C GLY A 188 -14.99 3.96 -26.50
N GLU A 189 -14.61 5.10 -27.05
CA GLU A 189 -15.52 5.98 -27.79
C GLU A 189 -15.77 5.39 -29.17
#